data_AF-A0A0A2DM77-F1
#
_entry.id   AF-A0A0A2DM77-F1
#
_cell.length_a   1.000
_cell.length_b   1.000
_cell.length_c   1.000
_cell.angle_alpha   90.00
_cell.angle_beta   90.00
_cell.angle_gamma   90.00
#
_symmetry.space_group_name_H-M   'P 1'
#
loop_
_entity.id
_entity.type
_entity.pdbx_description
1 polymer ?
#
loop_
_entity_poly.entity_id
_entity_poly.type
_entity_poly.pdbx_seq_one_letter_code
_entity_poly.pdbx_strand_id
1 'polypeptide(L)'
;MAISPYDQETRQRAVRLYFEERADGASSKAAALRAVEAVIGIKTSTIRNWVRAEEKKVGVAVEQSNAEKDAELITLRKENARLKEANEILKLASAFFAQAELDRTLK
;
A
#
# COMPACT_ATOMS: atom_id res chain seq x y z
N MET A 1 30.06 5.18 7.61
CA MET A 1 29.39 4.25 6.67
C MET A 1 30.18 2.95 6.66
N ALA A 2 29.60 1.84 7.12
CA ALA A 2 30.23 0.54 6.93
C ALA A 2 30.09 0.18 5.44
N ILE A 3 31.18 0.30 4.69
CA ILE A 3 31.23 -0.13 3.29
C ILE A 3 31.13 -1.65 3.33
N SER A 4 29.97 -2.19 2.93
CA SER A 4 29.83 -3.63 2.79
C SER A 4 30.86 -4.11 1.76
N PRO A 5 31.55 -5.23 1.98
CA PRO A 5 32.52 -5.77 1.03
C PRO A 5 31.88 -6.22 -0.30
N TYR A 6 30.55 -6.15 -0.41
CA TYR A 6 29.79 -6.46 -1.61
C TYR A 6 29.13 -5.18 -2.13
N ASP A 7 29.19 -5.00 -3.45
CA ASP A 7 28.52 -3.93 -4.15
C ASP A 7 26.99 -4.09 -4.13
N GLN A 8 26.28 -3.02 -4.49
CA GLN A 8 24.82 -3.00 -4.45
C GLN A 8 24.18 -3.97 -5.45
N GLU A 9 24.78 -4.18 -6.61
CA GLU A 9 24.25 -5.07 -7.65
C GLU A 9 24.30 -6.52 -7.17
N THR A 10 25.43 -6.95 -6.60
CA THR A 10 25.57 -8.28 -5.99
C THR A 10 24.53 -8.52 -4.90
N ARG A 11 24.33 -7.53 -4.02
CA ARG A 11 23.30 -7.62 -2.97
C ARG A 11 21.90 -7.75 -3.57
N GLN A 12 21.55 -6.92 -4.54
CA GLN A 12 20.23 -6.96 -5.18
C GLN A 12 19.99 -8.28 -5.89
N ARG A 13 21.00 -8.78 -6.61
CA ARG A 13 20.95 -10.08 -7.27
C ARG A 13 20.72 -11.23 -6.28
N ALA A 14 21.44 -11.23 -5.15
CA ALA A 14 21.27 -12.25 -4.11
C ALA A 14 19.85 -12.24 -3.51
N VAL A 15 19.31 -11.06 -3.25
CA VAL A 15 17.94 -10.90 -2.74
C VAL A 15 16.92 -11.35 -3.79
N ARG A 16 17.14 -11.02 -5.07
CA ARG A 16 16.25 -11.44 -6.16
C ARG A 16 16.20 -12.95 -6.30
N LEU A 17 17.37 -13.60 -6.38
CA LEU A 17 17.47 -15.07 -6.43
C LEU A 17 16.78 -15.74 -5.24
N TYR A 18 16.88 -15.17 -4.04
CA TYR A 18 16.19 -15.71 -2.87
C TYR A 18 14.66 -15.67 -3.01
N PHE A 19 14.11 -14.60 -3.58
CA PHE A 19 12.66 -14.50 -3.81
C PHE A 19 12.20 -15.37 -4.97
N GLU A 20 13.01 -15.54 -6.02
CA GLU A 20 12.79 -16.50 -7.10
C GLU A 20 12.72 -17.94 -6.54
N GLU A 21 13.73 -18.37 -5.78
CA GLU A 21 13.74 -19.68 -5.11
C GLU A 21 12.53 -19.90 -4.17
N ARG A 22 12.08 -18.83 -3.49
CA ARG A 22 10.88 -18.87 -2.66
C ARG A 22 9.60 -19.01 -3.47
N ALA A 23 9.55 -18.42 -4.67
CA ALA A 23 8.42 -18.53 -5.58
C ALA A 23 8.36 -19.91 -6.26
N ASP A 24 9.53 -20.49 -6.57
CA ASP A 24 9.67 -21.81 -7.18
C ASP A 24 9.38 -22.98 -6.20
N GLY A 25 9.04 -22.66 -4.95
CA GLY A 25 8.52 -23.63 -3.99
C GLY A 25 9.57 -24.18 -3.01
N ALA A 26 10.66 -23.45 -2.76
CA ALA A 26 11.62 -23.85 -1.74
C ALA A 26 10.92 -24.16 -0.39
N SER A 27 11.19 -25.36 0.13
CA SER A 27 10.51 -25.93 1.31
C SER A 27 10.63 -25.09 2.59
N SER A 28 11.63 -24.22 2.67
CA SER A 28 11.81 -23.29 3.79
C SER A 28 12.68 -22.09 3.39
N LYS A 29 12.65 -21.01 4.20
CA LYS A 29 13.59 -19.88 4.05
C LYS A 29 15.05 -20.35 4.10
N ALA A 30 15.36 -21.33 4.95
CA ALA A 30 16.72 -21.86 5.08
C ALA A 30 17.15 -22.68 3.86
N ALA A 31 16.21 -23.37 3.19
CA ALA A 31 16.48 -24.07 1.94
C ALA A 31 16.78 -23.08 0.80
N ALA A 32 15.94 -22.05 0.64
CA ALA A 32 16.17 -21.00 -0.35
C ALA A 32 17.51 -20.27 -0.14
N LEU A 33 17.84 -19.89 1.10
CA LEU A 33 19.13 -19.26 1.39
C LEU A 33 20.33 -20.16 1.03
N ARG A 34 20.22 -21.48 1.26
CA ARG A 34 21.28 -22.45 0.90
C ARG A 34 21.40 -22.62 -0.61
N ALA A 35 20.28 -22.65 -1.34
CA ALA A 35 20.28 -22.69 -2.79
C ALA A 35 20.96 -21.45 -3.37
N VAL A 36 20.63 -20.26 -2.88
CA VAL A 36 21.27 -19.01 -3.31
C VAL A 36 22.76 -19.01 -2.95
N GLU A 37 23.14 -19.41 -1.74
CA GLU A 37 24.56 -19.54 -1.35
C GLU A 37 25.34 -20.45 -2.31
N ALA A 38 24.75 -21.57 -2.75
CA ALA A 38 25.36 -22.45 -3.73
C ALA A 38 25.56 -21.80 -5.11
N VAL A 39 24.69 -20.86 -5.50
CA VAL A 39 24.76 -20.16 -6.80
C VAL A 39 25.77 -19.00 -6.79
N ILE A 40 25.82 -18.22 -5.70
CA ILE A 40 26.62 -16.98 -5.66
C ILE A 40 27.85 -17.05 -4.75
N GLY A 41 28.00 -18.11 -3.95
CA GLY A 41 29.13 -18.33 -3.05
C GLY A 41 29.16 -17.43 -1.80
N ILE A 42 28.09 -16.67 -1.54
CA ILE A 42 27.99 -15.78 -0.36
C ILE A 42 27.28 -16.51 0.77
N LYS A 43 27.84 -16.41 1.97
CA LYS A 43 27.28 -17.07 3.17
C LYS A 43 25.81 -16.72 3.39
N THR A 44 24.99 -17.74 3.67
CA THR A 44 23.56 -17.62 4.04
C THR A 44 23.28 -16.54 5.08
N SER A 45 24.16 -16.33 6.07
CA SER A 45 24.01 -15.29 7.09
C SER A 45 24.00 -13.87 6.51
N THR A 46 24.83 -13.63 5.51
CA THR A 46 24.93 -12.33 4.82
C THR A 46 23.70 -12.09 3.96
N ILE A 47 23.32 -13.10 3.16
CA ILE A 47 22.12 -13.04 2.31
C ILE A 47 20.87 -12.80 3.18
N ARG A 48 20.76 -13.51 4.31
CA ARG A 48 19.64 -13.35 5.26
C ARG A 48 19.51 -11.92 5.76
N ASN A 49 20.62 -11.25 6.07
CA ASN A 49 20.59 -9.86 6.54
C ASN A 49 20.08 -8.92 5.44
N TRP A 50 20.49 -9.15 4.18
CA TRP A 50 19.99 -8.37 3.05
C TRP A 50 18.51 -8.59 2.77
N VAL A 51 18.07 -9.84 2.80
CA VAL A 51 16.65 -10.21 2.66
C VAL A 51 15.80 -9.56 3.74
N ARG A 52 16.23 -9.63 5.01
CA ARG A 52 15.50 -8.99 6.12
C ARG A 52 15.40 -7.48 5.95
N ALA A 53 16.47 -6.84 5.46
CA ALA A 53 16.46 -5.41 5.20
C ALA A 53 15.47 -5.06 4.07
N GLU A 54 15.38 -5.89 3.03
CA GLU A 54 14.40 -5.70 1.94
C GLU A 54 12.97 -5.98 2.42
N GLU A 55 12.72 -7.07 3.15
CA GLU A 55 11.42 -7.37 3.77
C GLU A 55 10.94 -6.19 4.64
N LYS A 56 11.82 -5.58 5.44
CA LYS A 56 11.50 -4.40 6.24
C LYS A 56 11.17 -3.19 5.38
N LYS A 57 11.95 -2.94 4.33
CA LYS A 57 11.74 -1.81 3.41
C LYS A 57 10.37 -1.92 2.72
N VAL A 58 10.02 -3.12 2.25
CA VAL A 58 8.70 -3.39 1.67
C VAL A 58 7.60 -3.19 2.70
N GLY A 59 7.78 -3.68 3.93
CA GLY A 59 6.82 -3.47 5.03
C GLY A 59 6.53 -1.99 5.29
N VAL A 60 7.58 -1.17 5.40
CA VAL A 60 7.44 0.29 5.60
C VAL A 60 6.70 0.96 4.44
N ALA A 61 7.02 0.58 3.19
CA ALA A 61 6.35 1.14 2.02
C ALA A 61 4.84 0.79 1.99
N VAL A 62 4.48 -0.43 2.39
CA VAL A 62 3.08 -0.85 2.51
C VAL A 62 2.36 -0.09 3.62
N GLU A 63 2.99 0.06 4.79
CA GLU A 63 2.43 0.84 5.90
C GLU A 63 2.17 2.30 5.50
N GLN A 64 3.12 2.94 4.81
CA GLN A 64 2.96 4.30 4.28
C GLN A 64 1.81 4.41 3.28
N SER A 65 1.75 3.48 2.31
CA SER A 65 0.66 3.47 1.32
C SER A 65 -0.71 3.27 1.97
N ASN A 66 -0.81 2.44 3.01
CA ASN A 66 -2.06 2.25 3.73
C ASN A 66 -2.47 3.51 4.51
N ALA A 67 -1.50 4.17 5.16
CA ALA A 67 -1.77 5.43 5.86
C ALA A 67 -2.26 6.54 4.91
N GLU A 68 -1.68 6.62 3.71
CA GLU A 68 -2.13 7.56 2.66
C GLU A 68 -3.58 7.26 2.22
N LYS A 69 -3.90 6.00 1.95
CA LYS A 69 -5.27 5.57 1.58
C LYS A 69 -6.28 5.88 2.68
N ASP A 70 -5.92 5.63 3.94
CA ASP A 70 -6.79 5.91 5.08
C ASP A 70 -7.08 7.41 5.23
N ALA A 71 -6.06 8.25 5.01
CA ALA A 71 -6.22 9.71 5.03
C ALA A 71 -7.17 10.20 3.91
N GLU A 72 -7.04 9.64 2.71
CA GLU A 72 -7.93 9.93 1.59
C GLU A 72 -9.37 9.49 1.90
N LEU A 73 -9.57 8.29 2.43
CA LEU A 73 -10.89 7.78 2.82
C LEU A 73 -11.58 8.67 3.86
N ILE A 74 -10.85 9.19 4.85
CA ILE A 74 -11.39 10.13 5.83
C ILE A 74 -11.86 11.41 5.15
N THR A 75 -11.07 11.94 4.23
CA THR A 75 -11.39 13.17 3.48
C THR A 75 -12.63 12.97 2.62
N LEU A 76 -12.68 11.87 1.86
CA LEU A 76 -13.83 11.53 1.01
C LEU A 76 -15.11 11.30 1.83
N ARG A 77 -15.01 10.68 3.01
CA ARG A 77 -16.18 10.50 3.90
C ARG A 77 -16.72 11.83 4.40
N LYS A 78 -15.86 12.78 4.76
CA LYS A 78 -16.27 14.13 5.17
C LYS A 78 -16.95 14.88 4.03
N GLU A 79 -16.37 14.81 2.83
CA GLU A 79 -16.96 15.46 1.66
C GLU A 79 -18.31 14.84 1.29
N ASN A 80 -18.42 13.52 1.32
CA ASN A 80 -19.69 12.83 1.04
C ASN A 80 -20.78 13.20 2.05
N ALA A 81 -20.43 13.35 3.33
CA ALA A 81 -21.36 13.82 4.35
C ALA A 81 -21.85 15.25 4.06
N ARG A 82 -20.93 16.15 3.71
CA ARG A 82 -21.26 17.54 3.34
C ARG A 82 -22.14 17.61 2.08
N LEU A 83 -21.83 16.80 1.07
CA LEU A 83 -22.62 16.72 -0.16
C LEU A 83 -24.04 16.19 0.10
N LYS A 84 -24.18 15.24 1.03
CA LYS A 84 -25.50 14.75 1.44
C LYS A 84 -26.30 15.85 2.14
N GLU A 85 -25.69 16.56 3.08
CA GLU A 85 -26.33 17.68 3.78
C GLU A 85 -26.78 18.77 2.79
N ALA A 86 -25.91 19.17 1.86
CA ALA A 86 -26.24 20.13 0.82
C ALA A 86 -27.39 19.65 -0.08
N ASN A 87 -27.39 18.37 -0.47
CA ASN A 87 -28.48 17.78 -1.25
C ASN A 87 -29.81 17.83 -0.49
N GLU A 88 -29.83 17.56 0.81
CA GLU A 88 -31.05 17.64 1.60
C GLU A 88 -31.58 19.08 1.67
N ILE A 89 -30.71 20.08 1.85
CA ILE A 89 -31.11 21.50 1.80
C ILE A 89 -31.73 21.85 0.45
N LEU A 90 -31.12 21.41 -0.66
CA LEU A 90 -31.63 21.68 -2.00
C LEU A 90 -32.98 21.02 -2.26
N LYS A 91 -33.17 19.78 -1.79
CA LYS A 91 -34.48 19.10 -1.88
C LYS A 91 -35.55 19.84 -1.09
N LEU A 92 -35.24 20.26 0.13
CA LEU A 92 -36.17 21.03 0.98
C LEU A 92 -36.53 22.36 0.34
N ALA A 93 -35.55 23.08 -0.19
CA ALA A 93 -35.78 24.34 -0.92
C ALA A 93 -36.66 24.11 -2.16
N SER A 94 -36.38 23.07 -2.94
CA SER A 94 -37.16 22.72 -4.14
C SER A 94 -38.62 22.40 -3.79
N ALA A 95 -38.84 21.63 -2.71
CA ALA A 95 -40.18 21.33 -2.23
C ALA A 95 -40.94 22.59 -1.77
N PHE A 96 -40.25 23.49 -1.06
CA PHE A 96 -40.82 24.77 -0.62
C PHE A 96 -41.24 25.64 -1.82
N PHE A 97 -40.38 25.77 -2.83
CA PHE A 97 -40.70 26.56 -4.03
C PHE A 97 -41.86 25.95 -4.83
N ALA A 98 -41.92 24.62 -4.97
CA ALA A 98 -43.02 23.96 -5.64
C ALA A 98 -44.37 24.21 -4.94
N GLN A 99 -44.40 24.19 -3.60
CA GLN A 99 -45.63 24.50 -2.85
C GLN A 99 -46.08 25.96 -3.04
N ALA A 100 -45.14 26.91 -2.99
CA ALA A 100 -45.45 28.33 -3.19
C ALA A 100 -45.97 28.62 -4.60
N GLU A 101 -45.48 27.90 -5.62
CA GLU A 101 -45.98 28.01 -7.00
C GLU A 101 -47.41 27.49 -7.12
N LEU A 102 -47.71 26.33 -6.53
CA LEU A 102 -49.07 25.78 -6.48
C LEU A 102 -50.05 26.77 -5.81
N ASP A 103 -49.69 27.32 -4.66
CA ASP A 103 -50.52 28.28 -3.92
C ASP A 103 -50.81 29.55 -4.73
N ARG A 104 -49.89 29.97 -5.60
CA ARG A 104 -50.10 31.12 -6.51
C ARG A 104 -51.05 30.80 -7.65
N THR A 105 -51.02 29.58 -8.18
CA THR A 105 -51.87 29.16 -9.32
C THR A 105 -53.31 28.80 -8.92
N LEU A 106 -53.56 28.49 -7.64
CA LEU A 106 -54.88 28.12 -7.12
C LEU A 106 -55.70 29.33 -6.61
N LYS A 107 -55.12 30.52 -6.59
CA LYS A 107 -55.78 31.80 -6.27
C LYS A 107 -56.18 32.54 -7.54
#